data_AF-A0A2B7XWE7-F1
#
_entry.id   AF-A0A2B7XWE7-F1
#
_cell.length_a   1.000
_cell.length_b   1.000
_cell.length_c   1.000
_cell.angle_alpha   90.00
_cell.angle_beta   90.00
_cell.angle_gamma   90.00
#
_symmetry.space_group_name_H-M   'P 1'
#
loop_
_entity.id
_entity.type
_entity.pdbx_description
1 polymer ?
#
loop_
_entity_poly.entity_id
_entity_poly.type
_entity_poly.pdbx_seq_one_letter_code
_entity_poly.pdbx_strand_id
1 'polypeptide(L)'
;MLFTPSFLIAAIGSLAMAQPTNPARSMGFIGCSMAENVAQGYVAVGGQRMWGPYGTGALLFDQQAAQHGQPTAVWVQICIFAQNGATYDEVKQLIANARQHAAPDATIYISGQPLYEGGNICFLAGPNGPQLTDSLAQQAAADASQNVIYPGAFILRNGEVSDGCHANTAGQQSLGQQALAFWG
;
A
#
# COMPACT_ATOMS: atom_id res chain seq x y z
N MET A 1 -66.78 25.79 14.65
CA MET A 1 -65.91 24.64 14.99
C MET A 1 -65.24 24.17 13.72
N LEU A 2 -63.97 24.53 13.52
CA LEU A 2 -63.13 24.02 12.44
C LEU A 2 -61.73 23.84 13.04
N PHE A 3 -61.32 22.58 13.23
CA PHE A 3 -59.97 22.19 13.66
C PHE A 3 -59.13 21.94 12.40
N THR A 4 -58.02 22.66 12.25
CA THR A 4 -56.97 22.33 11.27
C THR A 4 -55.79 21.68 12.00
N PRO A 5 -55.32 20.49 11.58
CA PRO A 5 -54.14 19.88 12.16
C PRO A 5 -52.89 20.48 11.52
N SER A 6 -51.99 21.01 12.36
CA SER A 6 -50.65 21.41 11.94
C SER A 6 -49.77 20.16 11.82
N PHE A 7 -49.31 19.85 10.61
CA PHE A 7 -48.28 18.85 10.38
C PHE A 7 -46.91 19.46 10.66
N LEU A 8 -46.21 18.97 11.69
CA LEU A 8 -44.77 19.19 11.84
C LEU A 8 -44.01 18.22 10.92
N ILE A 9 -43.31 18.77 9.93
CA ILE A 9 -42.30 18.04 9.15
C ILE A 9 -40.99 18.12 9.95
N ALA A 10 -40.56 17.00 10.52
CA ALA A 10 -39.22 16.87 11.09
C ALA A 10 -38.21 16.66 9.95
N ALA A 11 -37.36 17.66 9.71
CA ALA A 11 -36.22 17.52 8.81
C ALA A 11 -35.16 16.65 9.49
N ILE A 12 -34.98 15.43 8.98
CA ILE A 12 -33.88 14.55 9.39
C ILE A 12 -32.63 15.06 8.68
N GLY A 13 -31.84 15.87 9.36
CA GLY A 13 -30.52 16.27 8.89
C GLY A 13 -29.60 15.06 8.86
N SER A 14 -29.18 14.64 7.66
CA SER A 14 -28.11 13.66 7.50
C SER A 14 -26.80 14.25 8.02
N LEU A 15 -26.35 13.78 9.19
CA LEU A 15 -24.99 14.01 9.65
C LEU A 15 -24.05 13.23 8.72
N ALA A 16 -23.39 13.93 7.80
CA ALA A 16 -22.23 13.39 7.11
C ALA A 16 -21.16 13.10 8.18
N MET A 17 -20.90 11.83 8.45
CA MET A 17 -19.77 11.43 9.28
C MET A 17 -18.50 11.85 8.53
N ALA A 18 -17.79 12.86 9.05
CA ALA A 18 -16.44 13.16 8.61
C ALA A 18 -15.61 11.88 8.75
N GLN A 19 -15.05 11.37 7.65
CA GLN A 19 -14.13 10.25 7.74
C GLN A 19 -12.94 10.70 8.59
N PRO A 20 -12.49 9.88 9.57
CA PRO A 20 -11.31 10.22 10.34
C PRO A 20 -10.15 10.40 9.37
N THR A 21 -9.66 11.64 9.24
CA THR A 21 -8.48 11.95 8.45
C THR A 21 -7.31 11.24 9.09
N ASN A 22 -6.74 10.25 8.41
CA ASN A 22 -5.54 9.57 8.90
C ASN A 22 -4.45 10.62 9.14
N PRO A 23 -3.74 10.59 10.29
CA PRO A 23 -2.67 11.54 10.54
C PRO A 23 -1.61 11.47 9.44
N ALA A 24 -1.06 12.64 9.05
CA ALA A 24 0.05 12.67 8.12
C ALA A 24 1.25 11.89 8.69
N ARG A 25 1.96 11.17 7.82
CA ARG A 25 3.11 10.33 8.18
C ARG A 25 2.82 9.28 9.27
N SER A 26 1.59 8.76 9.31
CA SER A 26 1.21 7.65 10.21
C SER A 26 1.54 6.27 9.64
N MET A 27 1.92 6.19 8.37
CA MET A 27 2.11 4.94 7.66
C MET A 27 3.54 4.76 7.12
N GLY A 28 4.20 3.68 7.51
CA GLY A 28 5.50 3.29 6.96
C GLY A 28 5.38 2.27 5.82
N PHE A 29 6.48 1.98 5.12
CA PHE A 29 6.50 0.92 4.12
C PHE A 29 7.78 0.06 4.13
N ILE A 30 7.66 -1.22 3.81
CA ILE A 30 8.80 -2.13 3.70
C ILE A 30 8.74 -2.74 2.32
N GLY A 31 9.83 -2.65 1.56
CA GLY A 31 9.88 -3.17 0.20
C GLY A 31 11.21 -2.92 -0.49
N CYS A 32 11.21 -3.13 -1.80
CA CYS A 32 12.36 -2.91 -2.69
C CYS A 32 12.23 -1.59 -3.47
N SER A 33 13.06 -1.40 -4.49
CA SER A 33 13.12 -0.17 -5.31
C SER A 33 11.79 0.15 -6.03
N MET A 34 10.95 -0.86 -6.27
CA MET A 34 9.60 -0.64 -6.80
C MET A 34 8.64 -0.06 -5.75
N ALA A 35 8.81 -0.39 -4.46
CA ALA A 35 8.05 0.23 -3.38
C ALA A 35 8.41 1.71 -3.24
N GLU A 36 9.69 2.03 -3.41
CA GLU A 36 10.18 3.41 -3.49
C GLU A 36 9.52 4.19 -4.64
N ASN A 37 9.30 3.58 -5.81
CA ASN A 37 8.57 4.24 -6.89
C ASN A 37 7.11 4.57 -6.52
N VAL A 38 6.43 3.68 -5.80
CA VAL A 38 5.07 3.93 -5.30
C VAL A 38 5.09 5.05 -4.26
N ALA A 39 6.00 5.03 -3.30
CA ALA A 39 6.11 6.05 -2.25
C ALA A 39 6.44 7.44 -2.82
N GLN A 40 7.40 7.50 -3.77
CA GLN A 40 7.73 8.72 -4.51
C GLN A 40 6.50 9.27 -5.23
N GLY A 41 5.80 8.40 -5.97
CA GLY A 41 4.57 8.73 -6.67
C GLY A 41 3.49 9.27 -5.73
N TYR A 42 3.22 8.54 -4.65
CA TYR A 42 2.15 8.84 -3.68
C TYR A 42 2.33 10.24 -3.09
N VAL A 43 3.54 10.57 -2.63
CA VAL A 43 3.83 11.92 -2.12
C VAL A 43 3.74 12.98 -3.22
N ALA A 44 4.25 12.68 -4.42
CA ALA A 44 4.22 13.62 -5.55
C ALA A 44 2.79 13.98 -5.99
N VAL A 45 1.82 13.07 -5.83
CA VAL A 45 0.40 13.33 -6.13
C VAL A 45 -0.41 13.84 -4.94
N GLY A 46 0.26 14.20 -3.84
CA GLY A 46 -0.37 14.87 -2.69
C GLY A 46 -0.79 13.95 -1.54
N GLY A 47 -0.40 12.68 -1.57
CA GLY A 47 -0.61 11.75 -0.46
C GLY A 47 0.17 12.17 0.78
N GLN A 48 -0.48 12.08 1.95
CA GLN A 48 0.09 12.57 3.22
C GLN A 48 0.27 11.48 4.28
N ARG A 49 -0.43 10.34 4.16
CA ARG A 49 -0.46 9.30 5.19
C ARG A 49 0.84 8.52 5.26
N MET A 50 1.34 8.08 4.10
CA MET A 50 2.61 7.35 3.97
C MET A 50 3.80 8.28 4.21
N TRP A 51 4.86 7.74 4.81
CA TRP A 51 6.18 8.37 4.82
C TRP A 51 6.66 8.61 3.38
N GLY A 52 7.51 9.63 3.22
CA GLY A 52 8.19 9.84 1.95
C GLY A 52 9.19 8.73 1.64
N PRO A 53 9.79 8.71 0.44
CA PRO A 53 10.83 7.74 0.08
C PRO A 53 12.06 7.88 0.99
N TYR A 54 12.64 6.75 1.41
CA TYR A 54 13.82 6.73 2.31
C TYR A 54 14.86 5.67 1.96
N GLY A 55 14.65 4.92 0.87
CA GLY A 55 15.48 3.80 0.48
C GLY A 55 14.98 2.46 1.05
N THR A 56 15.54 1.37 0.53
CA THR A 56 15.06 0.02 0.81
C THR A 56 15.82 -0.63 1.97
N GLY A 57 15.11 -1.18 2.95
CA GLY A 57 15.68 -2.05 3.98
C GLY A 57 15.18 -1.76 5.41
N ALA A 58 15.25 -2.76 6.28
CA ALA A 58 14.73 -2.69 7.65
C ALA A 58 15.43 -1.63 8.53
N LEU A 59 16.76 -1.46 8.38
CA LEU A 59 17.49 -0.42 9.12
C LEU A 59 16.97 0.99 8.79
N LEU A 60 16.62 1.24 7.53
CA LEU A 60 16.08 2.53 7.11
C LEU A 60 14.65 2.71 7.63
N PHE A 61 13.85 1.64 7.67
CA PHE A 61 12.53 1.66 8.28
C PHE A 61 12.57 2.09 9.75
N ASP A 62 13.47 1.50 10.56
CA ASP A 62 13.63 1.87 11.97
C ASP A 62 14.10 3.32 12.16
N GLN A 63 14.96 3.82 11.26
CA GLN A 63 15.35 5.22 11.27
C GLN A 63 14.17 6.15 11.02
N GLN A 64 13.26 5.80 10.11
CA GLN A 64 12.04 6.57 9.87
C GLN A 64 11.08 6.48 11.04
N ALA A 65 10.93 5.31 11.66
CA ALA A 65 10.13 5.16 12.88
C ALA A 65 10.68 6.02 14.03
N ALA A 66 12.01 6.13 14.16
CA ALA A 66 12.63 7.02 15.15
C ALA A 66 12.38 8.51 14.84
N GLN A 67 12.27 8.89 13.56
CA GLN A 67 12.04 10.27 13.12
C GLN A 67 10.56 10.69 13.17
N HIS A 68 9.65 9.78 12.84
CA HIS A 68 8.22 10.07 12.66
C HIS A 68 7.32 9.46 13.75
N GLY A 69 7.90 8.65 14.64
CA GLY A 69 7.17 7.80 15.56
C GLY A 69 6.87 6.42 14.96
N GLN A 70 6.55 5.45 15.82
CA GLN A 70 6.13 4.13 15.35
C GLN A 70 4.87 4.24 14.48
N PRO A 71 4.85 3.62 13.29
CA PRO A 71 3.74 3.75 12.38
C PRO A 71 2.51 2.98 12.90
N THR A 72 1.33 3.56 12.77
CA THR A 72 0.04 2.89 13.06
C THR A 72 -0.48 2.11 11.86
N ALA A 73 0.19 2.23 10.70
CA ALA A 73 -0.02 1.38 9.55
C ALA A 73 1.30 1.07 8.83
N VAL A 74 1.45 -0.13 8.29
CA VAL A 74 2.63 -0.49 7.48
C VAL A 74 2.17 -1.13 6.19
N TRP A 75 2.70 -0.68 5.06
CA TRP A 75 2.55 -1.40 3.79
C TRP A 75 3.80 -2.23 3.50
N VAL A 76 3.62 -3.52 3.29
CA VAL A 76 4.68 -4.46 2.91
C VAL A 76 4.52 -4.81 1.42
N GLN A 77 5.52 -4.47 0.62
CA GLN A 77 5.64 -4.97 -0.75
C GLN A 77 6.51 -6.23 -0.75
N ILE A 78 5.93 -7.37 -1.11
CA ILE A 78 6.67 -8.61 -1.34
C ILE A 78 7.52 -8.40 -2.59
N CYS A 79 8.84 -8.52 -2.45
CA CYS A 79 9.79 -8.40 -3.55
C CYS A 79 10.62 -9.67 -3.68
N ILE A 80 10.89 -10.07 -4.92
CA ILE A 80 11.74 -11.22 -5.22
C ILE A 80 12.78 -10.89 -6.28
N PHE A 81 13.83 -11.71 -6.32
CA PHE A 81 14.75 -11.83 -7.44
C PHE A 81 14.56 -13.20 -8.10
N ALA A 82 14.72 -13.26 -9.43
CA ALA A 82 14.39 -14.41 -10.26
C ALA A 82 15.04 -15.73 -9.81
N GLN A 83 16.21 -15.64 -9.17
CA GLN A 83 16.99 -16.81 -8.75
C GLN A 83 16.49 -17.41 -7.43
N ASN A 84 15.76 -16.63 -6.61
CA ASN A 84 15.39 -17.02 -5.25
C ASN A 84 13.90 -17.35 -5.13
N GLY A 85 13.04 -16.70 -5.91
CA GLY A 85 11.59 -16.82 -5.73
C GLY A 85 11.10 -16.26 -4.38
N ALA A 86 9.93 -16.70 -3.94
CA ALA A 86 9.43 -16.53 -2.58
C ALA A 86 8.46 -17.66 -2.22
N THR A 87 8.39 -17.96 -0.93
CA THR A 87 7.46 -18.90 -0.31
C THR A 87 6.47 -18.16 0.58
N TYR A 88 5.34 -18.80 0.88
CA TYR A 88 4.37 -18.22 1.82
C TYR A 88 4.90 -18.15 3.25
N ASP A 89 5.82 -19.04 3.65
CA ASP A 89 6.45 -18.98 4.98
C ASP A 89 7.32 -17.73 5.13
N GLU A 90 8.07 -17.35 4.10
CA GLU A 90 8.83 -16.10 4.08
C GLU A 90 7.92 -14.87 4.14
N VAL A 91 6.74 -14.93 3.49
CA VAL A 91 5.74 -13.85 3.56
C VAL A 91 5.19 -13.68 4.98
N LYS A 92 4.89 -14.78 5.68
CA LYS A 92 4.50 -14.72 7.10
C LYS A 92 5.59 -14.10 7.97
N GLN A 93 6.86 -14.42 7.70
CA GLN A 93 8.00 -13.80 8.40
C GLN A 93 8.10 -12.30 8.10
N LEU A 94 7.91 -11.86 6.85
CA LEU A 94 7.88 -10.44 6.49
C LEU A 94 6.77 -9.69 7.25
N ILE A 95 5.57 -10.26 7.34
CA ILE A 95 4.45 -9.70 8.09
C ILE A 95 4.78 -9.62 9.58
N ALA A 96 5.31 -10.70 10.16
CA ALA A 96 5.68 -10.76 11.57
C ALA A 96 6.76 -9.70 11.90
N ASN A 97 7.77 -9.56 11.05
CA ASN A 97 8.80 -8.54 11.21
C ASN A 97 8.19 -7.13 11.12
N ALA A 98 7.34 -6.84 10.11
CA ALA A 98 6.67 -5.54 10.01
C ALA A 98 5.91 -5.17 11.29
N ARG A 99 5.24 -6.14 11.93
CA ARG A 99 4.54 -5.94 13.21
C ARG A 99 5.48 -5.62 14.37
N GLN A 100 6.65 -6.26 14.43
CA GLN A 100 7.63 -6.01 15.50
C GLN A 100 8.17 -4.57 15.50
N HIS A 101 8.17 -3.92 14.33
CA HIS A 101 8.70 -2.57 14.14
C HIS A 101 7.60 -1.49 14.05
N ALA A 102 6.33 -1.87 14.19
CA ALA A 102 5.18 -0.97 14.14
C ALA A 102 4.60 -0.69 15.54
N ALA A 103 3.67 0.26 15.62
CA ALA A 103 2.91 0.48 16.84
C ALA A 103 2.05 -0.75 17.19
N PRO A 104 1.67 -0.95 18.47
CA PRO A 104 0.64 -1.93 18.82
C PRO A 104 -0.61 -1.74 17.98
N ASP A 105 -1.23 -2.85 17.56
CA ASP A 105 -2.44 -2.89 16.73
C ASP A 105 -2.30 -2.20 15.35
N ALA A 106 -1.08 -1.95 14.87
CA ALA A 106 -0.86 -1.37 13.55
C ALA A 106 -1.52 -2.19 12.44
N THR A 107 -2.16 -1.48 11.51
CA THR A 107 -2.74 -2.10 10.32
C THR A 107 -1.64 -2.50 9.35
N ILE A 108 -1.60 -3.75 8.93
CA ILE A 108 -0.63 -4.22 7.94
C ILE A 108 -1.34 -4.37 6.59
N TYR A 109 -0.88 -3.62 5.60
CA TYR A 109 -1.23 -3.79 4.20
C TYR A 109 -0.15 -4.63 3.52
N ILE A 110 -0.53 -5.50 2.58
CA ILE A 110 0.44 -6.31 1.83
C ILE A 110 0.11 -6.32 0.34
N SER A 111 1.11 -6.20 -0.52
CA SER A 111 0.97 -6.33 -1.98
C SER A 111 2.17 -7.05 -2.59
N GLY A 112 2.04 -7.51 -3.84
CA GLY A 112 3.18 -7.94 -4.65
C GLY A 112 3.97 -6.78 -5.25
N GLN A 113 5.02 -7.11 -6.00
CA GLN A 113 5.66 -6.21 -6.96
C GLN A 113 4.62 -5.74 -7.98
N PRO A 114 4.77 -4.54 -8.59
CA PRO A 114 3.85 -4.08 -9.61
C PRO A 114 3.73 -5.09 -10.75
N LEU A 115 2.49 -5.35 -11.17
CA LEU A 115 2.21 -6.06 -12.41
C LEU A 115 2.34 -5.10 -13.59
N TYR A 116 2.61 -5.64 -14.77
CA TYR A 116 2.82 -4.85 -15.97
C TYR A 116 1.73 -5.13 -17.00
N GLU A 117 1.10 -4.08 -17.51
CA GLU A 117 0.31 -4.20 -18.75
C GLU A 117 1.23 -4.53 -19.93
N GLY A 118 0.66 -5.18 -20.95
CA GLY A 118 1.40 -5.52 -22.17
C GLY A 118 2.41 -6.67 -22.02
N GLY A 119 2.52 -7.28 -20.84
CA GLY A 119 3.36 -8.46 -20.62
C GLY A 119 4.86 -8.17 -20.45
N ASN A 120 5.23 -6.96 -20.02
CA ASN A 120 6.63 -6.66 -19.70
C ASN A 120 7.17 -7.64 -18.66
N ILE A 121 8.39 -8.13 -18.90
CA ILE A 121 9.10 -9.03 -17.98
C ILE A 121 10.09 -8.20 -17.19
N CYS A 122 9.90 -8.11 -15.89
CA CYS A 122 10.90 -7.54 -15.01
C CYS A 122 12.11 -8.48 -14.93
N PHE A 123 13.25 -8.03 -15.49
CA PHE A 123 14.49 -8.80 -15.50
C PHE A 123 15.01 -9.17 -14.10
N LEU A 124 14.68 -8.37 -13.07
CA LEU A 124 15.06 -8.66 -11.68
C LEU A 124 14.28 -9.84 -11.10
N ALA A 125 12.97 -9.89 -11.36
CA ALA A 125 12.05 -10.85 -10.74
C ALA A 125 11.79 -12.10 -11.62
N GLY A 126 12.14 -12.01 -12.91
CA GLY A 126 11.86 -13.05 -13.89
C GLY A 126 10.43 -12.99 -14.42
N PRO A 127 10.07 -13.88 -15.38
CA PRO A 127 8.83 -13.80 -16.15
C PRO A 127 7.54 -13.90 -15.32
N ASN A 128 7.59 -14.61 -14.19
CA ASN A 128 6.42 -14.85 -13.33
C ASN A 128 6.58 -14.22 -11.94
N GLY A 129 7.64 -13.45 -11.70
CA GLY A 129 7.95 -12.94 -10.38
C GLY A 129 6.86 -12.01 -9.83
N PRO A 130 6.44 -10.98 -10.57
CA PRO A 130 5.34 -10.11 -10.14
C PRO A 130 4.06 -10.88 -9.82
N GLN A 131 3.65 -11.82 -10.68
CA GLN A 131 2.46 -12.65 -10.49
C GLN A 131 2.57 -13.55 -9.26
N LEU A 132 3.75 -14.12 -9.00
CA LEU A 132 4.01 -14.91 -7.80
C LEU A 132 3.88 -14.03 -6.54
N THR A 133 4.49 -12.85 -6.52
CA THR A 133 4.40 -11.97 -5.34
C THR A 133 2.98 -11.47 -5.10
N ASP A 134 2.22 -11.23 -6.17
CA ASP A 134 0.82 -10.82 -6.06
C ASP A 134 -0.07 -11.96 -5.52
N SER A 135 0.11 -13.18 -6.04
CA SER A 135 -0.65 -14.34 -5.54
C SER A 135 -0.33 -14.65 -4.08
N LEU A 136 0.92 -14.48 -3.65
CA LEU A 136 1.32 -14.60 -2.25
C LEU A 136 0.71 -13.52 -1.35
N ALA A 137 0.58 -12.27 -1.84
CA ALA A 137 -0.10 -11.20 -1.10
C ALA A 137 -1.60 -11.50 -0.95
N GLN A 138 -2.25 -11.99 -2.00
CA GLN A 138 -3.64 -12.44 -1.96
C GLN A 138 -3.82 -13.61 -0.98
N GLN A 139 -2.90 -14.58 -1.00
CA GLN A 139 -2.89 -15.70 -0.07
C GLN A 139 -2.77 -15.21 1.38
N ALA A 140 -1.88 -14.26 1.66
CA ALA A 140 -1.73 -13.67 3.00
C ALA A 140 -2.99 -12.97 3.49
N ALA A 141 -3.69 -12.24 2.61
CA ALA A 141 -4.94 -11.57 2.97
C ALA A 141 -6.13 -12.55 3.13
N ALA A 142 -6.11 -13.68 2.43
CA ALA A 142 -7.11 -14.75 2.60
C ALA A 142 -6.91 -15.56 3.88
N ASP A 143 -5.69 -15.59 4.42
CA ASP A 143 -5.36 -16.24 5.68
C ASP A 143 -5.69 -15.31 6.87
N ALA A 144 -6.85 -15.56 7.49
CA ALA A 144 -7.31 -14.79 8.64
C ALA A 144 -6.32 -14.76 9.82
N SER A 145 -5.40 -15.73 9.92
CA SER A 145 -4.36 -15.73 10.97
C SER A 145 -3.32 -14.63 10.78
N GLN A 146 -3.12 -14.14 9.55
CA GLN A 146 -2.17 -13.07 9.27
C GLN A 146 -2.74 -11.68 9.58
N ASN A 147 -4.07 -11.52 9.54
CA ASN A 147 -4.76 -10.25 9.82
C ASN A 147 -4.16 -9.06 9.04
N VAL A 148 -4.01 -9.23 7.72
CA VAL A 148 -3.46 -8.22 6.80
C VAL A 148 -4.50 -7.83 5.75
N ILE A 149 -4.32 -6.66 5.14
CA ILE A 149 -5.22 -6.13 4.11
C ILE A 149 -4.48 -6.10 2.77
N TYR A 150 -5.06 -6.74 1.74
CA TYR A 150 -4.56 -6.63 0.37
C TYR A 150 -5.24 -5.42 -0.31
N PRO A 151 -4.48 -4.37 -0.70
CA PRO A 151 -5.05 -3.16 -1.29
C PRO A 151 -5.40 -3.33 -2.79
N GLY A 152 -5.09 -4.49 -3.37
CA GLY A 152 -5.09 -4.71 -4.81
C GLY A 152 -3.68 -4.66 -5.39
N ALA A 153 -3.57 -5.07 -6.64
CA ALA A 153 -2.30 -5.04 -7.37
C ALA A 153 -2.01 -3.62 -7.83
N PHE A 154 -0.74 -3.23 -7.71
CA PHE A 154 -0.22 -2.05 -8.39
C PHE A 154 0.07 -2.39 -9.84
N ILE A 155 -0.39 -1.57 -10.78
CA ILE A 155 -0.26 -1.82 -12.21
C ILE A 155 0.59 -0.72 -12.85
N LEU A 156 1.65 -1.11 -13.57
CA LEU A 156 2.38 -0.24 -14.49
C LEU A 156 1.84 -0.43 -15.91
N ARG A 157 1.39 0.65 -16.52
CA ARG A 157 0.82 0.64 -17.88
C ARG A 157 1.90 0.68 -18.95
N ASN A 158 1.47 0.48 -20.20
CA ASN A 158 2.35 0.66 -21.35
C ASN A 158 2.98 2.06 -21.38
N GLY A 159 4.31 2.13 -21.49
CA GLY A 159 5.06 3.38 -21.48
C GLY A 159 5.36 3.96 -20.09
N GLU A 160 4.98 3.28 -19.01
CA GLU A 160 5.24 3.71 -17.62
C GLU A 160 6.52 3.09 -17.01
N VAL A 161 7.24 2.25 -17.76
CA VAL A 161 8.45 1.54 -17.33
C VAL A 161 9.70 2.19 -17.93
N SER A 162 10.78 2.30 -17.15
CA SER A 162 12.04 2.95 -17.54
C SER A 162 13.12 1.99 -18.04
N ASP A 163 13.31 0.85 -17.36
CA ASP A 163 14.44 -0.06 -17.58
C ASP A 163 14.03 -1.53 -17.71
N GLY A 164 12.73 -1.78 -17.89
CA GLY A 164 12.14 -3.10 -17.91
C GLY A 164 11.61 -3.59 -16.56
N CYS A 165 11.88 -2.89 -15.45
CA CYS A 165 11.31 -3.18 -14.12
C CYS A 165 10.77 -1.93 -13.43
N HIS A 166 11.56 -0.87 -13.35
CA HIS A 166 11.24 0.30 -12.54
C HIS A 166 10.33 1.27 -13.28
N ALA A 167 9.47 1.94 -12.53
CA ALA A 167 8.62 2.98 -13.06
C ALA A 167 9.47 4.17 -13.54
N ASN A 168 9.14 4.74 -14.69
CA ASN A 168 9.59 6.09 -15.06
C ASN A 168 8.75 7.14 -14.33
N THR A 169 8.97 8.43 -14.60
CA THR A 169 8.20 9.53 -13.96
C THR A 169 6.69 9.39 -14.13
N ALA A 170 6.22 9.01 -15.32
CA ALA A 170 4.79 8.80 -15.58
C ALA A 170 4.26 7.59 -14.79
N GLY A 171 5.03 6.51 -14.73
CA GLY A 171 4.69 5.33 -13.93
C GLY A 171 4.67 5.60 -12.43
N GLN A 172 5.60 6.38 -11.91
CA GLN A 172 5.58 6.82 -10.51
C GLN A 172 4.30 7.60 -10.21
N GLN A 173 3.92 8.54 -11.08
CA GLN A 173 2.65 9.27 -10.91
C GLN A 173 1.44 8.33 -10.94
N SER A 174 1.39 7.37 -11.87
CA SER A 174 0.31 6.37 -12.00
C SER A 174 0.21 5.48 -10.75
N LEU A 175 1.33 4.94 -10.29
CA LEU A 175 1.43 4.15 -9.05
C LEU A 175 1.01 4.97 -7.82
N GLY A 176 1.43 6.23 -7.77
CA GLY A 176 1.06 7.17 -6.73
C GLY A 176 -0.45 7.42 -6.67
N GLN A 177 -1.10 7.57 -7.82
CA GLN A 177 -2.56 7.73 -7.90
C GLN A 177 -3.30 6.47 -7.43
N GLN A 178 -2.80 5.29 -7.77
CA GLN A 178 -3.36 4.02 -7.28
C GLN A 178 -3.24 3.92 -5.75
N ALA A 179 -2.07 4.27 -5.21
CA ALA A 179 -1.83 4.32 -3.77
C ALA A 179 -2.72 5.35 -3.07
N LEU A 180 -2.89 6.53 -3.67
CA LEU A 180 -3.76 7.59 -3.14
C LEU A 180 -5.23 7.20 -3.18
N ALA A 181 -5.69 6.50 -4.22
CA ALA A 181 -7.06 6.02 -4.30
C ALA A 181 -7.41 5.05 -3.16
N PHE A 182 -6.43 4.33 -2.62
CA PHE A 182 -6.65 3.38 -1.54
C PHE A 182 -6.34 3.96 -0.13
N TRP A 183 -5.27 4.74 0.02
CA TRP A 183 -4.81 5.25 1.33
C TRP A 183 -5.02 6.75 1.56
N GLY A 184 -5.50 7.49 0.57
CA GLY A 184 -5.72 8.93 0.61
C GLY A 184 -6.87 9.39 1.50
#